data_AF-A0A9E3M6U5-F1
#
_entry.id   AF-A0A9E3M6U5-F1
#
_cell.length_a   1.000
_cell.length_b   1.000
_cell.length_c   1.000
_cell.angle_alpha   90.00
_cell.angle_beta   90.00
_cell.angle_gamma   90.00
#
_symmetry.space_group_name_H-M   'P 1'
#
loop_
_entity.id
_entity.type
_entity.pdbx_description
1 polymer ?
#
loop_
_entity_poly.entity_id
_entity_poly.type
_entity_poly.pdbx_seq_one_letter_code
_entity_poly.pdbx_strand_id
1 'polypeptide(L)'
;MDELLEHSGLKEHIETVASRSAQSATDKAEARAVQQAKQNAANARAAAETTRRKTLVEEENFDQIGREEVTRADAQERSEEALTQAQLAIAQHTADQYTRTLGEETVDRIIKEQQAAGMGLSDMPKAFADEVAKRNVDKATEGAFEKASEALEEKFEARLAEAGLAKREEEAATTGPVEKVSGTPPVQESSEEPDSWEAAVDKFNAGEISWTEMEPIQKEHDKETGGSGMRG
;
A
#
# COMPACT_ATOMS: atom_id res chain seq x y z
N MET A 1 3.33 21.08 36.55
CA MET A 1 4.55 20.94 35.73
C MET A 1 5.27 19.64 36.09
N ASP A 2 5.42 19.31 37.37
CA ASP A 2 6.24 18.16 37.78
C ASP A 2 5.63 16.76 37.50
N GLU A 3 4.30 16.59 37.51
CA GLU A 3 3.65 15.29 37.20
C GLU A 3 3.92 14.76 35.78
N LEU A 4 4.32 15.62 34.82
CA LEU A 4 4.68 15.17 33.47
C LEU A 4 6.09 14.54 33.39
N LEU A 5 6.86 14.58 34.48
CA LEU A 5 8.24 14.05 34.55
C LEU A 5 8.37 12.76 35.38
N GLU A 6 7.31 12.32 36.06
CA GLU A 6 7.34 11.11 36.91
C GLU A 6 7.22 9.79 36.11
N HIS A 7 6.90 9.84 34.82
CA HIS A 7 7.01 8.68 33.94
C HIS A 7 8.49 8.37 33.64
N SER A 8 9.02 7.34 34.32
CA SER A 8 10.40 6.83 34.16
C SER A 8 10.86 6.69 32.71
N GLY A 9 9.98 6.18 31.83
CA GLY A 9 10.24 6.00 30.40
C GLY A 9 10.51 7.30 29.62
N LEU A 10 10.07 8.46 30.11
CA LEU A 10 10.31 9.74 29.41
C LEU A 10 11.74 10.23 29.65
N LYS A 11 12.25 10.08 30.88
CA LYS A 11 13.66 10.33 31.20
C LYS A 11 14.58 9.32 30.51
N GLU A 12 14.22 8.04 30.54
CA GLU A 12 14.97 6.96 29.87
C GLU A 12 14.97 7.14 28.34
N HIS A 13 13.86 7.61 27.75
CA HIS A 13 13.80 7.97 26.33
C HIS A 13 14.68 9.19 25.99
N ILE A 14 14.68 10.23 26.83
CA ILE A 14 15.56 11.41 26.66
C ILE A 14 17.04 10.99 26.77
N GLU A 15 17.41 10.17 27.75
CA GLU A 15 18.78 9.65 27.91
C GLU A 15 19.18 8.72 26.74
N THR A 16 18.24 7.94 26.19
CA THR A 16 18.44 7.11 24.99
C THR A 16 18.62 7.97 23.73
N VAL A 17 17.80 9.03 23.54
CA VAL A 17 17.91 9.95 22.41
C VAL A 17 19.19 10.78 22.52
N ALA A 18 19.55 11.26 23.71
CA ALA A 18 20.81 11.95 23.97
C ALA A 18 22.00 11.04 23.65
N SER A 19 22.00 9.80 24.15
CA SER A 19 23.06 8.81 23.85
C SER A 19 23.16 8.54 22.34
N ARG A 20 22.05 8.26 21.66
CA ARG A 20 22.03 8.07 20.19
C ARG A 20 22.50 9.30 19.43
N SER A 21 22.23 10.51 19.92
CA SER A 21 22.70 11.75 19.30
C SER A 21 24.21 11.96 19.48
N ALA A 22 24.75 11.62 20.65
CA ALA A 22 26.17 11.65 20.94
C ALA A 22 26.93 10.59 20.11
N GLN A 23 26.38 9.38 20.01
CA GLN A 23 26.90 8.30 19.17
C GLN A 23 26.87 8.70 17.68
N SER A 24 25.75 9.26 17.20
CA SER A 24 25.68 9.79 15.83
C SER A 24 26.70 10.90 15.58
N ALA A 25 27.08 11.69 16.59
CA ALA A 25 28.12 12.71 16.47
C ALA A 25 29.54 12.11 16.43
N THR A 26 29.83 11.09 17.25
CA THR A 26 31.12 10.35 17.19
C THR A 26 31.26 9.60 15.87
N ASP A 27 30.23 8.88 15.43
CA ASP A 27 30.23 8.11 14.19
C ASP A 27 30.46 9.03 12.97
N LYS A 28 29.86 10.23 12.98
CA LYS A 28 30.10 11.26 11.94
C LYS A 28 31.51 11.84 12.01
N ALA A 29 32.09 11.99 13.20
CA ALA A 29 33.46 12.46 13.36
C ALA A 29 34.47 11.41 12.87
N GLU A 30 34.26 10.14 13.22
CA GLU A 30 35.07 9.01 12.75
C GLU A 30 34.97 8.83 11.24
N ALA A 31 33.76 8.85 10.67
CA ALA A 31 33.55 8.78 9.22
C ALA A 31 34.29 9.91 8.47
N ARG A 32 34.24 11.14 9.00
CA ARG A 32 35.01 12.29 8.46
C ARG A 32 36.51 12.08 8.59
N ALA A 33 37.00 11.60 9.72
CA ALA A 33 38.43 11.32 9.93
C ALA A 33 38.94 10.23 8.97
N VAL A 34 38.18 9.16 8.76
CA VAL A 34 38.47 8.10 7.79
C VAL A 34 38.46 8.64 6.36
N GLN A 35 37.49 9.49 6.00
CA GLN A 35 37.43 10.13 4.68
C GLN A 35 38.63 11.06 4.46
N GLN A 36 38.98 11.87 5.45
CA GLN A 36 40.13 12.78 5.39
C GLN A 36 41.46 12.03 5.33
N ALA A 37 41.60 10.91 6.05
CA ALA A 37 42.76 10.02 5.96
C ALA A 37 42.90 9.40 4.56
N LYS A 38 41.79 8.93 3.96
CA LYS A 38 41.76 8.43 2.56
C LYS A 38 42.16 9.53 1.58
N GLN A 39 41.64 10.75 1.73
CA GLN A 39 41.96 11.89 0.88
C GLN A 39 43.43 12.29 1.00
N ASN A 40 43.98 12.36 2.21
CA ASN A 40 45.39 12.65 2.46
C ASN A 40 46.31 11.58 1.85
N ALA A 41 45.95 10.30 1.96
CA ALA A 41 46.68 9.20 1.34
C ALA A 41 46.64 9.26 -0.20
N ALA A 42 45.50 9.62 -0.80
CA ALA A 42 45.39 9.84 -2.24
C ALA A 42 46.25 11.02 -2.71
N ASN A 43 46.18 12.15 -2.01
CA ASN A 43 46.99 13.35 -2.30
C ASN A 43 48.50 13.05 -2.19
N ALA A 44 48.93 12.30 -1.17
CA ALA A 44 50.33 11.91 -0.99
C ALA A 44 50.83 11.00 -2.13
N ARG A 45 50.00 10.07 -2.62
CA ARG A 45 50.32 9.23 -3.78
C ARG A 45 50.44 10.06 -5.06
N ALA A 46 49.47 10.94 -5.32
CA ALA A 46 49.49 11.83 -6.50
C ALA A 46 50.72 12.77 -6.50
N ALA A 47 51.10 13.30 -5.33
CA ALA A 47 52.30 14.11 -5.18
C ALA A 47 53.58 13.31 -5.45
N ALA A 48 53.69 12.09 -4.91
CA ALA A 48 54.84 11.22 -5.15
C ALA A 48 54.97 10.82 -6.63
N GLU A 49 53.87 10.50 -7.31
CA GLU A 49 53.86 10.20 -8.74
C GLU A 49 54.25 11.42 -9.59
N THR A 50 53.72 12.60 -9.26
CA THR A 50 54.06 13.85 -9.94
C THR A 50 55.55 14.16 -9.82
N THR A 51 56.14 13.96 -8.63
CA THR A 51 57.58 14.15 -8.42
C THR A 51 58.39 13.13 -9.22
N ARG A 52 58.03 11.85 -9.20
CA ARG A 52 58.68 10.79 -10.01
C ARG A 52 58.66 11.15 -11.50
N ARG A 53 57.52 11.60 -12.04
CA ARG A 53 57.40 11.99 -13.44
C ARG A 53 58.26 13.21 -13.78
N LYS A 54 58.40 14.18 -12.87
CA LYS A 54 59.32 15.32 -13.04
C LYS A 54 60.79 14.86 -13.10
N THR A 55 61.22 14.01 -12.17
CA THR A 55 62.58 13.44 -12.18
C THR A 55 62.87 12.69 -13.48
N LEU A 56 61.93 11.86 -13.98
CA LEU A 56 62.11 11.16 -15.25
C LEU A 56 62.18 12.10 -16.47
N VAL A 57 61.52 13.26 -16.43
CA VAL A 57 61.64 14.31 -17.47
C VAL A 57 62.98 15.04 -17.36
N GLU A 58 63.44 15.34 -16.15
CA GLU A 58 64.75 15.97 -15.88
C GLU A 58 65.93 15.05 -16.26
N GLU A 59 65.73 13.73 -16.19
CA GLU A 59 66.67 12.68 -16.62
C GLU A 59 66.56 12.32 -18.12
N GLU A 60 65.69 12.99 -18.88
CA GLU A 60 65.38 12.70 -20.31
C GLU A 60 64.93 11.23 -20.58
N ASN A 61 64.44 10.54 -19.55
CA ASN A 61 64.10 9.11 -19.57
C ASN A 61 62.66 8.86 -20.09
N PHE A 62 62.40 9.31 -21.31
CA PHE A 62 61.08 9.23 -21.96
C PHE A 62 60.60 7.79 -22.20
N ASP A 63 61.52 6.85 -22.42
CA ASP A 63 61.22 5.42 -22.57
C ASP A 63 60.56 4.84 -21.32
N GLN A 64 61.02 5.24 -20.13
CA GLN A 64 60.41 4.81 -18.87
C GLN A 64 59.05 5.47 -18.66
N ILE A 65 58.89 6.75 -18.99
CA ILE A 65 57.59 7.44 -18.94
C ILE A 65 56.57 6.72 -19.83
N GLY A 66 56.92 6.38 -21.07
CA GLY A 66 56.05 5.64 -21.99
C GLY A 66 55.63 4.27 -21.45
N ARG A 67 56.55 3.52 -20.84
CA ARG A 67 56.23 2.23 -20.18
C ARG A 67 55.30 2.40 -18.98
N GLU A 68 55.52 3.43 -18.15
CA GLU A 68 54.67 3.73 -16.99
C GLU A 68 53.26 4.21 -17.42
N GLU A 69 53.13 4.91 -18.55
CA GLU A 69 51.84 5.31 -19.12
C GLU A 69 51.08 4.14 -19.75
N VAL A 70 51.72 3.28 -20.55
CA VAL A 70 51.08 2.07 -21.09
C VAL A 70 50.61 1.14 -19.96
N THR A 71 51.48 0.87 -18.98
CA THR A 71 51.12 0.03 -17.82
C THR A 71 49.91 0.59 -17.04
N ARG A 72 49.78 1.92 -16.99
CA ARG A 72 48.65 2.61 -16.36
C ARG A 72 47.38 2.50 -17.21
N ALA A 73 47.47 2.66 -18.52
CA ALA A 73 46.35 2.48 -19.44
C ALA A 73 45.80 1.04 -19.35
N ASP A 74 46.66 0.03 -19.46
CA ASP A 74 46.26 -1.38 -19.34
C ASP A 74 45.63 -1.70 -17.96
N ALA A 75 46.09 -1.04 -16.90
CA ALA A 75 45.56 -1.21 -15.56
C ALA A 75 44.22 -0.48 -15.36
N GLN A 76 44.01 0.65 -16.04
CA GLN A 76 42.75 1.37 -16.07
C GLN A 76 41.71 0.59 -16.86
N GLU A 77 42.03 0.09 -18.06
CA GLU A 77 41.17 -0.76 -18.88
C GLU A 77 40.69 -1.98 -18.09
N ARG A 78 41.62 -2.75 -17.49
CA ARG A 78 41.28 -3.88 -16.61
C ARG A 78 40.44 -3.48 -15.40
N SER A 79 40.59 -2.25 -14.89
CA SER A 79 39.75 -1.75 -13.80
C SER A 79 38.34 -1.39 -14.28
N GLU A 80 38.19 -0.84 -15.49
CA GLU A 80 36.91 -0.50 -16.10
C GLU A 80 36.12 -1.76 -16.50
N GLU A 81 36.81 -2.77 -17.04
CA GLU A 81 36.25 -4.11 -17.27
C GLU A 81 35.75 -4.73 -15.96
N ALA A 82 36.58 -4.73 -14.90
CA ALA A 82 36.22 -5.30 -13.60
C ALA A 82 35.05 -4.55 -12.93
N LEU A 83 35.01 -3.21 -13.06
CA LEU A 83 33.87 -2.40 -12.60
C LEU A 83 32.59 -2.73 -13.37
N THR A 84 32.68 -2.91 -14.69
CA THR A 84 31.53 -3.28 -15.54
C THR A 84 31.00 -4.67 -15.16
N GLN A 85 31.88 -5.65 -14.98
CA GLN A 85 31.50 -6.99 -14.50
C GLN A 85 30.87 -6.94 -13.11
N ALA A 86 31.42 -6.15 -12.18
CA ALA A 86 30.86 -5.97 -10.85
C ALA A 86 29.48 -5.30 -10.88
N GLN A 87 29.27 -4.29 -11.72
CA GLN A 87 27.96 -3.64 -11.90
C GLN A 87 26.91 -4.62 -12.45
N LEU A 88 27.27 -5.44 -13.45
CA LEU A 88 26.39 -6.48 -13.98
C LEU A 88 26.03 -7.53 -12.92
N ALA A 89 27.00 -8.01 -12.14
CA ALA A 89 26.78 -8.97 -11.07
C ALA A 89 25.91 -8.40 -9.93
N ILE A 90 26.11 -7.12 -9.58
CA ILE A 90 25.26 -6.41 -8.60
C ILE A 90 23.82 -6.30 -9.13
N ALA A 91 23.63 -5.86 -10.38
CA ALA A 91 22.30 -5.72 -10.96
C ALA A 91 21.55 -7.06 -11.06
N GLN A 92 22.24 -8.15 -11.45
CA GLN A 92 21.69 -9.50 -11.43
C GLN A 92 21.28 -9.95 -10.03
N HIS A 93 22.19 -9.82 -9.04
CA HIS A 93 21.89 -10.18 -7.66
C HIS A 93 20.75 -9.34 -7.05
N THR A 94 20.67 -8.05 -7.39
CA THR A 94 19.55 -7.19 -6.99
C THR A 94 18.24 -7.63 -7.66
N ALA A 95 18.25 -7.94 -8.96
CA ALA A 95 17.09 -8.49 -9.64
C ALA A 95 16.61 -9.80 -8.96
N ASP A 96 17.51 -10.75 -8.70
CA ASP A 96 17.20 -12.01 -7.99
C ASP A 96 16.58 -11.79 -6.60
N GLN A 97 17.06 -10.79 -5.85
CA GLN A 97 16.49 -10.43 -4.56
C GLN A 97 15.06 -9.89 -4.69
N TYR A 98 14.81 -9.00 -5.65
CA TYR A 98 13.49 -8.41 -5.87
C TYR A 98 12.52 -9.35 -6.60
N THR A 99 13.01 -10.34 -7.37
CA THR A 99 12.16 -11.37 -8.01
C THR A 99 11.38 -12.16 -6.95
N ARG A 100 11.95 -12.37 -5.76
CA ARG A 100 11.27 -13.05 -4.64
C ARG A 100 10.14 -12.24 -4.01
N THR A 101 10.11 -10.91 -4.17
CA THR A 101 9.14 -10.02 -3.53
C THR A 101 8.15 -9.40 -4.52
N LEU A 102 8.60 -9.11 -5.74
CA LEU A 102 7.81 -8.52 -6.82
C LEU A 102 7.27 -9.57 -7.82
N GLY A 103 7.95 -10.71 -7.96
CA GLY A 103 7.70 -11.68 -9.02
C GLY A 103 8.49 -11.37 -10.29
N GLU A 104 8.91 -12.43 -11.00
CA GLU A 104 9.81 -12.39 -12.14
C GLU A 104 9.31 -11.43 -13.25
N GLU A 105 8.05 -11.56 -13.66
CA GLU A 105 7.41 -10.69 -14.67
C GLU A 105 7.48 -9.19 -14.33
N THR A 106 7.35 -8.83 -13.05
CA THR A 106 7.41 -7.43 -12.60
C THR A 106 8.84 -6.89 -12.62
N VAL A 107 9.81 -7.70 -12.22
CA VAL A 107 11.23 -7.36 -12.32
C VAL A 107 11.63 -7.20 -13.79
N ASP A 108 11.22 -8.12 -14.66
CA ASP A 108 11.50 -8.11 -16.09
C ASP A 108 10.88 -6.88 -16.79
N ARG A 109 9.66 -6.49 -16.39
CA ARG A 109 9.01 -5.24 -16.82
C ARG A 109 9.86 -4.02 -16.43
N ILE A 110 10.26 -3.91 -15.16
CA ILE A 110 11.05 -2.78 -14.67
C ILE A 110 12.41 -2.70 -15.38
N ILE A 111 13.10 -3.83 -15.60
CA ILE A 111 14.37 -3.85 -16.35
C ILE A 111 14.18 -3.29 -17.76
N LYS A 112 13.14 -3.71 -18.48
CA LYS A 112 12.83 -3.22 -19.84
C LYS A 112 12.46 -1.73 -19.85
N GLU A 113 11.67 -1.28 -18.89
CA GLU A 113 11.30 0.15 -18.74
C GLU A 113 12.53 1.03 -18.46
N GLN A 114 13.42 0.61 -17.56
CA GLN A 114 14.66 1.34 -17.23
C GLN A 114 15.63 1.38 -18.42
N GLN A 115 15.80 0.28 -19.14
CA GLN A 115 16.60 0.22 -20.36
C GLN A 115 16.03 1.12 -21.47
N ALA A 116 14.72 1.12 -21.68
CA ALA A 116 14.05 1.97 -22.66
C ALA A 116 14.15 3.47 -22.32
N ALA A 117 14.20 3.82 -21.03
CA ALA A 117 14.44 5.18 -20.55
C ALA A 117 15.90 5.63 -20.64
N GLY A 118 16.84 4.74 -21.00
CA GLY A 118 18.28 5.02 -21.02
C GLY A 118 18.91 5.21 -19.63
N MET A 119 18.25 4.72 -18.57
CA MET A 119 18.77 4.79 -17.20
C MET A 119 19.82 3.70 -16.95
N GLY A 120 20.74 3.96 -16.01
CA GLY A 120 21.90 3.11 -15.77
C GLY A 120 21.58 1.88 -14.92
N LEU A 121 22.50 0.91 -14.93
CA LEU A 121 22.48 -0.24 -13.99
C LEU A 121 22.43 0.22 -12.50
N SER A 122 22.93 1.42 -12.22
CA SER A 122 22.86 2.09 -10.90
C SER A 122 21.45 2.47 -10.45
N ASP A 123 20.50 2.64 -11.37
CA ASP A 123 19.16 3.15 -11.08
C ASP A 123 18.12 2.04 -10.85
N MET A 124 18.40 0.82 -11.35
CA MET A 124 17.54 -0.37 -11.13
C MET A 124 17.18 -0.64 -9.66
N PRO A 125 18.11 -0.60 -8.68
CA PRO A 125 17.78 -0.88 -7.28
C PRO A 125 16.73 0.08 -6.71
N LYS A 126 16.73 1.33 -7.18
CA LYS A 126 15.73 2.33 -6.81
C LYS A 126 14.38 2.02 -7.46
N ALA A 127 14.37 1.70 -8.76
CA ALA A 127 13.13 1.36 -9.47
C ALA A 127 12.41 0.15 -8.85
N PHE A 128 13.13 -0.88 -8.43
CA PHE A 128 12.55 -2.00 -7.70
C PHE A 128 12.04 -1.61 -6.30
N ALA A 129 12.78 -0.76 -5.57
CA ALA A 129 12.35 -0.27 -4.27
C ALA A 129 11.07 0.59 -4.36
N ASP A 130 10.96 1.43 -5.40
CA ASP A 130 9.79 2.28 -5.65
C ASP A 130 8.54 1.41 -5.97
N GLU A 131 8.67 0.33 -6.75
CA GLU A 131 7.56 -0.63 -6.99
C GLU A 131 7.16 -1.40 -5.72
N VAL A 132 8.13 -1.83 -4.89
CA VAL A 132 7.83 -2.46 -3.58
C VAL A 132 7.11 -1.46 -2.67
N ALA A 133 7.56 -0.21 -2.61
CA ALA A 133 6.92 0.83 -1.82
C ALA A 133 5.48 1.08 -2.29
N LYS A 134 5.26 1.15 -3.61
CA LYS A 134 3.93 1.28 -4.21
C LYS A 134 3.01 0.13 -3.80
N ARG A 135 3.41 -1.13 -3.98
CA ARG A 135 2.60 -2.30 -3.57
C ARG A 135 2.29 -2.33 -2.08
N ASN A 136 3.21 -1.86 -1.24
CA ASN A 136 2.99 -1.77 0.21
C ASN A 136 1.99 -0.67 0.57
N VAL A 137 2.01 0.46 -0.15
CA VAL A 137 1.00 1.53 -0.01
C VAL A 137 -0.36 1.03 -0.49
N ASP A 138 -0.43 0.43 -1.68
CA ASP A 138 -1.67 -0.09 -2.27
C ASP A 138 -2.36 -1.06 -1.29
N LYS A 139 -1.64 -2.08 -0.79
CA LYS A 139 -2.14 -3.02 0.23
C LYS A 139 -2.55 -2.36 1.54
N ALA A 140 -1.81 -1.34 2.00
CA ALA A 140 -2.17 -0.61 3.21
C ALA A 140 -3.44 0.23 3.01
N THR A 141 -3.68 0.75 1.81
CA THR A 141 -4.91 1.47 1.46
C THR A 141 -6.10 0.54 1.26
N GLU A 142 -5.92 -0.64 0.64
CA GLU A 142 -6.96 -1.67 0.54
C GLU A 142 -7.44 -2.11 1.92
N GLY A 143 -6.51 -2.54 2.80
CA GLY A 143 -6.85 -2.95 4.17
C GLY A 143 -7.33 -1.80 5.08
N ALA A 144 -7.11 -0.54 4.71
CA ALA A 144 -7.73 0.61 5.36
C ALA A 144 -9.16 0.87 4.84
N PHE A 145 -9.42 0.61 3.56
CA PHE A 145 -10.74 0.69 2.96
C PHE A 145 -11.67 -0.42 3.47
N GLU A 146 -11.19 -1.67 3.53
CA GLU A 146 -11.95 -2.81 4.10
C GLU A 146 -12.36 -2.53 5.56
N LYS A 147 -11.42 -2.10 6.42
CA LYS A 147 -11.74 -1.71 7.79
C LYS A 147 -12.68 -0.51 7.89
N ALA A 148 -12.62 0.40 6.92
CA ALA A 148 -13.54 1.53 6.86
C ALA A 148 -14.94 1.11 6.40
N SER A 149 -15.07 0.11 5.52
CA SER A 149 -16.36 -0.47 5.11
C SER A 149 -16.98 -1.32 6.21
N GLU A 150 -16.21 -2.19 6.86
CA GLU A 150 -16.66 -2.97 8.04
C GLU A 150 -17.20 -2.04 9.14
N ALA A 151 -16.45 -0.98 9.48
CA ALA A 151 -16.88 0.01 10.47
C ALA A 151 -18.02 0.95 9.98
N LEU A 152 -18.39 0.90 8.70
CA LEU A 152 -19.56 1.58 8.12
C LEU A 152 -20.78 0.67 8.14
N GLU A 153 -20.62 -0.61 7.79
CA GLU A 153 -21.66 -1.64 7.89
C GLU A 153 -22.07 -1.84 9.35
N GLU A 154 -21.14 -1.99 10.29
CA GLU A 154 -21.43 -2.08 11.73
C GLU A 154 -22.25 -0.88 12.23
N LYS A 155 -21.95 0.34 11.75
CA LYS A 155 -22.71 1.55 12.09
C LYS A 155 -24.07 1.64 11.39
N PHE A 156 -24.21 1.05 10.20
CA PHE A 156 -25.49 0.95 9.50
C PHE A 156 -26.41 -0.08 10.17
N GLU A 157 -25.89 -1.25 10.53
CA GLU A 157 -26.61 -2.26 11.30
C GLU A 157 -27.00 -1.74 12.70
N ALA A 158 -26.09 -1.06 13.40
CA ALA A 158 -26.39 -0.43 14.69
C ALA A 158 -27.53 0.60 14.56
N ARG A 159 -27.54 1.44 13.51
CA ARG A 159 -28.64 2.38 13.25
C ARG A 159 -29.94 1.71 12.84
N LEU A 160 -29.90 0.61 12.08
CA LEU A 160 -31.09 -0.17 11.74
C LEU A 160 -31.69 -0.83 12.98
N ALA A 161 -30.85 -1.37 13.87
CA ALA A 161 -31.27 -1.92 15.16
C ALA A 161 -31.84 -0.84 16.09
N GLU A 162 -31.21 0.33 16.18
CA GLU A 162 -31.67 1.48 16.97
C GLU A 162 -33.00 2.04 16.44
N ALA A 163 -33.15 2.18 15.12
CA ALA A 163 -34.42 2.58 14.50
C ALA A 163 -35.54 1.53 14.68
N GLY A 164 -35.19 0.24 14.66
CA GLY A 164 -36.11 -0.86 14.96
C GLY A 164 -36.54 -0.89 16.44
N LEU A 165 -35.64 -0.54 17.36
CA LEU A 165 -35.94 -0.34 18.78
C LEU A 165 -36.85 0.87 18.99
N ALA A 166 -36.51 2.01 18.39
CA ALA A 166 -37.31 3.24 18.47
C ALA A 166 -38.75 3.02 17.99
N LYS A 167 -38.95 2.29 16.88
CA LYS A 167 -40.30 1.90 16.42
C LYS A 167 -41.05 1.05 17.45
N ARG A 168 -40.39 0.06 18.07
CA ARG A 168 -41.02 -0.78 19.10
C ARG A 168 -41.32 0.00 20.39
N GLU A 169 -40.50 0.97 20.75
CA GLU A 169 -40.78 1.88 21.87
C GLU A 169 -41.92 2.84 21.54
N GLU A 170 -42.04 3.32 20.31
CA GLU A 170 -43.17 4.14 19.84
C GLU A 170 -44.48 3.32 19.78
N GLU A 171 -44.43 2.08 19.30
CA GLU A 171 -45.54 1.10 19.37
C GLU A 171 -45.94 0.80 20.82
N ALA A 172 -44.98 0.59 21.73
CA ALA A 172 -45.24 0.37 23.16
C ALA A 172 -45.69 1.64 23.92
N ALA A 173 -45.43 2.84 23.39
CA ALA A 173 -45.91 4.10 23.94
C ALA A 173 -47.33 4.45 23.45
N THR A 174 -47.68 4.04 22.22
CA THR A 174 -49.00 4.23 21.60
C THR A 174 -49.99 3.12 21.96
N THR A 175 -49.51 1.88 22.14
CA THR A 175 -50.26 0.76 22.72
C THR A 175 -49.80 0.51 24.14
N GLY A 176 -50.60 0.96 25.12
CA GLY A 176 -50.30 0.78 26.55
C GLY A 176 -50.14 -0.69 26.96
N PRO A 177 -49.59 -0.97 28.16
CA PRO A 177 -49.13 -2.30 28.55
C PRO A 177 -50.26 -3.33 28.46
N VAL A 178 -50.15 -4.23 27.48
CA VAL A 178 -51.13 -5.28 27.21
C VAL A 178 -51.18 -6.23 28.41
N GLU A 179 -52.31 -6.25 29.11
CA GLU A 179 -52.55 -7.23 30.18
C GLU A 179 -52.45 -8.65 29.63
N LYS A 180 -51.90 -9.58 30.43
CA LYS A 180 -51.83 -10.99 30.09
C LYS A 180 -53.23 -11.62 30.08
N VAL A 181 -53.96 -11.48 28.97
CA VAL A 181 -55.24 -12.14 28.78
C VAL A 181 -55.04 -13.65 28.63
N SER A 182 -55.78 -14.42 29.42
CA SER A 182 -55.67 -15.86 29.52
C SER A 182 -56.27 -16.61 28.33
N GLY A 183 -55.58 -17.67 27.89
CA GLY A 183 -56.23 -18.97 27.69
C GLY A 183 -57.29 -19.09 26.59
N THR A 184 -57.15 -18.35 25.49
CA THR A 184 -57.88 -18.64 24.24
C THR A 184 -56.84 -18.95 23.16
N PRO A 185 -56.96 -20.04 22.37
CA PRO A 185 -56.04 -20.27 21.26
C PRO A 185 -56.12 -19.07 20.29
N PRO A 186 -54.99 -18.65 19.68
CA PRO A 186 -55.05 -17.56 18.73
C PRO A 186 -55.95 -17.95 17.57
N VAL A 187 -57.08 -17.26 17.44
CA VAL A 187 -57.67 -17.07 16.13
C VAL A 187 -56.58 -16.35 15.34
N GLN A 188 -56.08 -16.99 14.28
CA GLN A 188 -55.32 -16.27 13.28
C GLN A 188 -56.31 -15.32 12.61
N GLU A 189 -56.46 -14.12 13.16
CA GLU A 189 -56.68 -12.96 12.33
C GLU A 189 -55.43 -12.86 11.47
N SER A 190 -55.48 -13.51 10.30
CA SER A 190 -54.63 -13.13 9.20
C SER A 190 -54.93 -11.66 8.93
N SER A 191 -53.99 -10.79 9.34
CA SER A 191 -53.80 -9.53 8.66
C SER A 191 -53.28 -9.85 7.25
N GLU A 192 -54.15 -10.41 6.43
CA GLU A 192 -54.17 -10.11 5.01
C GLU A 192 -54.34 -8.59 4.96
N GLU A 193 -53.22 -7.88 4.85
CA GLU A 193 -53.24 -6.58 4.19
C GLU A 193 -54.03 -6.80 2.89
N PRO A 194 -55.09 -6.03 2.63
CA PRO A 194 -55.95 -6.29 1.48
C PRO A 194 -55.08 -6.28 0.23
N ASP A 195 -54.95 -7.44 -0.43
CA ASP A 195 -54.10 -7.64 -1.61
C ASP A 195 -54.56 -6.67 -2.71
N SER A 196 -53.92 -5.49 -2.73
CA SER A 196 -54.23 -4.46 -3.71
C SER A 196 -53.66 -4.89 -5.06
N TRP A 197 -54.31 -4.44 -6.13
CA TRP A 197 -53.81 -4.62 -7.49
C TRP A 197 -52.32 -4.23 -7.61
N GLU A 198 -51.93 -3.13 -6.96
CA GLU A 198 -50.56 -2.62 -6.95
C GLU A 198 -49.59 -3.58 -6.26
N ALA A 199 -49.94 -4.12 -5.08
CA ALA A 199 -49.12 -5.11 -4.37
C ALA A 199 -48.97 -6.43 -5.15
N ALA A 200 -50.02 -6.86 -5.86
CA ALA A 200 -49.96 -8.04 -6.71
C ALA A 200 -49.08 -7.82 -7.97
N VAL A 201 -49.14 -6.63 -8.58
CA VAL A 201 -48.26 -6.25 -9.70
C VAL A 201 -46.79 -6.19 -9.27
N ASP A 202 -46.49 -5.67 -8.09
CA ASP A 202 -45.10 -5.63 -7.57
C ASP A 202 -44.56 -7.04 -7.30
N LYS A 203 -45.34 -7.94 -6.70
CA LYS A 203 -44.99 -9.37 -6.54
C LYS A 203 -44.73 -10.05 -7.89
N PHE A 204 -45.53 -9.74 -8.93
CA PHE A 204 -45.33 -10.29 -10.28
C PHE A 204 -44.05 -9.74 -10.94
N ASN A 205 -43.78 -8.44 -10.82
CA ASN A 205 -42.55 -7.81 -11.35
C ASN A 205 -41.28 -8.30 -10.62
N ALA A 206 -41.37 -8.63 -9.34
CA ALA A 206 -40.31 -9.27 -8.56
C ALA A 206 -40.10 -10.76 -8.91
N GLY A 207 -41.03 -11.37 -9.66
CA GLY A 207 -41.01 -12.80 -9.99
C GLY A 207 -41.43 -13.71 -8.85
N GLU A 208 -42.07 -13.18 -7.81
CA GLU A 208 -42.53 -13.93 -6.64
C GLU A 208 -43.81 -14.72 -6.91
N ILE A 209 -44.64 -14.25 -7.86
CA ILE A 209 -45.85 -14.95 -8.33
C ILE A 209 -45.84 -15.18 -9.84
N SER A 210 -46.48 -16.25 -10.27
CA SER A 210 -46.63 -16.59 -11.69
C SER A 210 -47.80 -15.84 -12.34
N TRP A 211 -47.79 -15.75 -13.68
CA TRP A 211 -48.92 -15.19 -14.43
C TRP A 211 -50.25 -15.90 -14.14
N THR A 212 -50.21 -17.20 -13.89
CA THR A 212 -51.37 -18.02 -13.50
C THR A 212 -51.97 -17.63 -12.16
N GLU A 213 -51.20 -17.01 -11.26
CA GLU A 213 -51.67 -16.49 -9.98
C GLU A 213 -52.12 -15.02 -10.10
N MET A 214 -51.55 -14.27 -11.05
CA MET A 214 -51.90 -12.87 -11.32
C MET A 214 -53.16 -12.68 -12.17
N GLU A 215 -53.43 -13.59 -13.12
CA GLU A 215 -54.55 -13.50 -14.08
C GLU A 215 -55.95 -13.32 -13.43
N PRO A 216 -56.30 -13.98 -12.31
CA PRO A 216 -57.58 -13.76 -11.63
C PRO A 216 -57.72 -12.34 -11.07
N ILE A 217 -56.66 -11.83 -10.43
CA ILE A 217 -56.60 -10.51 -9.79
C ILE A 217 -56.74 -9.42 -10.87
N GLN A 218 -56.09 -9.58 -12.02
CA GLN A 218 -56.28 -8.67 -13.15
C GLN A 218 -57.72 -8.66 -13.67
N LYS A 219 -58.36 -9.83 -13.81
CA LYS A 219 -59.76 -9.92 -14.28
C LYS A 219 -60.76 -9.33 -13.30
N GLU A 220 -60.41 -9.19 -12.03
CA GLU A 220 -61.22 -8.53 -11.01
C GLU A 220 -61.01 -7.01 -11.07
N HIS A 221 -59.76 -6.55 -11.03
CA HIS A 221 -59.40 -5.14 -11.20
C HIS A 221 -59.92 -4.54 -12.53
N ASP A 222 -59.83 -5.26 -13.65
CA ASP A 222 -60.36 -4.81 -14.95
C ASP A 222 -61.89 -4.69 -14.96
N LYS A 223 -62.62 -5.46 -14.13
CA LYS A 223 -64.07 -5.27 -13.97
C LYS A 223 -64.40 -4.04 -13.16
N GLU A 224 -63.63 -3.75 -12.11
CA GLU A 224 -63.84 -2.60 -11.23
C GLU A 224 -63.44 -1.28 -11.90
N THR A 225 -62.36 -1.29 -12.70
CA THR A 225 -61.83 -0.08 -13.38
C THR A 225 -62.36 0.13 -14.80
N GLY A 226 -63.18 -0.77 -15.32
CA GLY A 226 -63.81 -0.62 -16.65
C GLY A 226 -62.92 -1.02 -17.83
N GLY A 227 -61.94 -1.89 -17.61
CA GLY A 227 -61.14 -2.57 -18.64
C GLY A 227 -60.03 -1.71 -19.24
N SER A 228 -58.97 -1.46 -18.48
CA SER A 228 -57.77 -0.77 -18.98
C SER A 228 -56.46 -1.23 -18.31
N GLY A 229 -56.35 -2.50 -17.91
CA GLY A 229 -55.13 -3.14 -17.42
C GLY A 229 -54.17 -3.57 -18.54
N MET A 230 -52.98 -2.96 -18.56
CA MET A 230 -51.73 -3.37 -19.23
C MET A 230 -51.83 -4.33 -20.44
N ARG A 231 -51.72 -3.75 -21.65
CA ARG A 231 -50.97 -4.36 -22.77
C ARG A 231 -49.70 -3.55 -23.02
N GLY A 232 -48.56 -4.10 -22.66
CA GLY A 232 -47.21 -3.56 -22.91
C GLY A 232 -46.19 -4.65 -22.66
#